data_AF-A0A6B1EX65-F1
#
_entry.id   AF-A0A6B1EX65-F1
#
_cell.length_a   1.000
_cell.length_b   1.000
_cell.length_c   1.000
_cell.angle_alpha   90.00
_cell.angle_beta   90.00
_cell.angle_gamma   90.00
#
_symmetry.space_group_name_H-M   'P 1'
#
loop_
_entity.id
_entity.type
_entity.pdbx_description
1 polymer ?
#
loop_
_entity_poly.entity_id
_entity_poly.type
_entity_poly.pdbx_seq_one_letter_code
_entity_poly.pdbx_strand_id
1 'polypeptide(L)'
;LEDVAYRLPSEAEWEKAARGTNAWDYPWGNTWDASRANTSESGNKRLMPVGSYPSGVSPHGCYDMAGNAYDWCFDWFHMEAYKYSSAENPLGASEGRRKVIRGGSWIARGEFAARCANRAAYEPIRGLHSVGIRIAVDM
;
A
#
# COMPACT_ATOMS: atom_id res chain seq x y z
N LEU A 1 24.21 15.82 -11.47
CA LEU A 1 22.89 15.30 -11.02
C LEU A 1 23.08 13.81 -10.97
N GLU A 2 23.12 13.22 -9.78
CA GLU A 2 23.23 11.76 -9.64
C GLU A 2 21.97 11.10 -10.24
N ASP A 3 22.17 10.00 -10.96
CA ASP A 3 21.07 9.19 -11.49
C ASP A 3 20.36 8.50 -10.32
N VAL A 4 19.26 9.09 -9.84
CA VAL A 4 18.41 8.49 -8.81
C VAL A 4 17.70 7.28 -9.42
N ALA A 5 18.02 6.08 -8.93
CA ALA A 5 17.35 4.85 -9.32
C ALA A 5 15.97 4.75 -8.63
N TYR A 6 14.90 4.80 -9.43
CA TYR A 6 13.54 4.60 -8.95
C TYR A 6 13.12 3.14 -9.09
N ARG A 7 12.45 2.62 -8.06
CA ARG A 7 11.89 1.25 -8.04
C ARG A 7 10.52 1.23 -7.39
N LEU A 8 9.84 0.08 -7.45
CA LEU A 8 8.69 -0.17 -6.59
C LEU A 8 9.17 -0.39 -5.14
N PRO A 9 8.38 0.00 -4.12
CA PRO A 9 8.66 -0.35 -2.75
C PRO A 9 8.56 -1.86 -2.55
N SER A 10 9.31 -2.41 -1.60
CA SER A 10 8.97 -3.73 -1.07
C SER A 10 7.67 -3.68 -0.25
N GLU A 11 7.02 -4.82 -0.03
CA GLU A 11 5.84 -4.93 0.83
C GLU A 11 6.14 -4.36 2.23
N ALA A 12 7.33 -4.63 2.75
CA ALA A 12 7.74 -4.18 4.08
C ALA A 12 8.03 -2.66 4.13
N GLU A 13 8.66 -2.10 3.11
CA GLU A 13 8.86 -0.65 3.01
C GLU A 13 7.53 0.09 2.91
N TRP A 14 6.61 -0.42 2.08
CA TRP A 14 5.27 0.15 1.94
C TRP A 14 4.53 0.14 3.29
N GLU A 15 4.55 -0.99 4.00
CA GLU A 15 3.87 -1.10 5.29
C GLU A 15 4.48 -0.16 6.33
N LYS A 16 5.81 -0.08 6.41
CA LYS A 16 6.52 0.85 7.30
C LYS A 16 6.15 2.30 7.00
N ALA A 17 6.13 2.68 5.72
CA ALA A 17 5.73 4.02 5.28
C ALA A 17 4.27 4.34 5.66
N ALA A 18 3.38 3.33 5.65
CA ALA A 18 1.97 3.48 6.00
C ALA A 18 1.73 3.63 7.52
N ARG A 19 2.27 2.71 8.33
CA ARG A 19 1.92 2.61 9.76
C ARG A 19 2.91 3.28 10.71
N GLY A 20 4.08 3.65 10.22
CA GLY A 20 5.18 4.15 11.04
C GLY A 20 5.66 3.13 12.09
N THR A 21 6.21 3.63 13.20
CA THR A 21 6.75 2.79 14.30
C THR A 21 5.69 2.39 15.33
N ASN A 22 4.47 2.93 15.24
CA ASN A 22 3.42 2.76 16.24
C ASN A 22 2.56 1.52 15.99
N ALA A 23 2.89 0.73 14.98
CA ALA A 23 2.16 -0.47 14.59
C ALA A 23 0.66 -0.21 14.34
N TRP A 24 0.28 0.98 13.85
CA TRP A 24 -1.13 1.34 13.67
C TRP A 24 -1.85 0.50 12.62
N ASP A 25 -3.16 0.33 12.83
CA ASP A 25 -4.03 -0.37 11.89
C ASP A 25 -4.28 0.45 10.61
N TYR A 26 -4.33 1.78 10.71
CA TYR A 26 -4.49 2.72 9.61
C TYR A 26 -3.40 3.79 9.68
N PRO A 27 -3.13 4.54 8.58
CA PRO A 27 -2.08 5.56 8.59
C PRO A 27 -2.26 6.62 9.69
N TRP A 28 -3.48 6.78 10.18
CA TRP A 28 -3.86 7.75 11.21
C TRP A 28 -4.18 7.16 12.59
N GLY A 29 -4.01 5.87 12.82
CA GLY A 29 -4.28 5.26 14.13
C GLY A 29 -5.03 3.93 14.05
N ASN A 30 -5.68 3.55 15.15
CA ASN A 30 -6.31 2.23 15.31
C ASN A 30 -7.83 2.22 15.12
N THR A 31 -8.42 3.36 14.76
CA THR A 31 -9.87 3.49 14.57
C THR A 31 -10.14 3.91 13.14
N TRP A 32 -11.00 3.14 12.46
CA TRP A 32 -11.41 3.44 11.11
C TRP A 32 -12.18 4.77 11.05
N ASP A 33 -11.83 5.60 10.07
CA ASP A 33 -12.50 6.86 9.79
C ASP A 33 -12.62 7.00 8.28
N ALA A 34 -13.82 6.74 7.75
CA ALA A 34 -14.08 6.78 6.31
C ALA A 34 -13.89 8.17 5.70
N SER A 35 -13.86 9.24 6.50
CA SER A 35 -13.59 10.60 6.01
C SER A 35 -12.13 10.85 5.65
N ARG A 36 -11.22 9.92 6.02
CA ARG A 36 -9.77 10.03 5.82
C ARG A 36 -9.23 9.25 4.63
N ALA A 37 -10.09 8.59 3.85
CA ALA A 37 -9.67 7.78 2.71
C ALA A 37 -10.70 7.74 1.58
N ASN A 38 -10.20 7.56 0.37
CA ASN A 38 -11.05 7.27 -0.79
C ASN A 38 -11.31 5.76 -0.90
N THR A 39 -12.32 5.25 -0.22
CA THR A 39 -12.75 3.84 -0.32
C THR A 39 -14.18 3.75 -0.87
N SER A 40 -14.75 2.54 -0.96
CA SER A 40 -16.11 2.35 -1.47
C SER A 40 -17.16 3.21 -0.74
N GLU A 41 -16.94 3.44 0.54
CA GLU A 41 -17.76 4.21 1.48
C GLU A 41 -17.79 5.71 1.14
N SER A 42 -16.78 6.22 0.45
CA SER A 42 -16.72 7.63 0.03
C SER A 42 -17.79 7.97 -1.02
N GLY A 43 -18.29 6.98 -1.76
CA GLY A 43 -19.22 7.19 -2.86
C GLY A 43 -18.63 7.87 -4.10
N ASN A 44 -17.34 8.22 -4.11
CA ASN A 44 -16.69 8.90 -5.25
C ASN A 44 -16.72 8.07 -6.53
N LYS A 45 -16.60 6.74 -6.41
CA LYS A 45 -16.59 5.78 -7.53
C LYS A 45 -15.52 6.06 -8.59
N ARG A 46 -14.40 6.67 -8.19
CA ARG A 46 -13.26 7.00 -9.04
C ARG A 46 -12.01 7.29 -8.21
N LEU A 47 -10.86 7.38 -8.90
CA LEU A 47 -9.65 7.96 -8.33
C LEU A 47 -9.86 9.44 -7.99
N MET A 48 -9.32 9.86 -6.86
CA MET A 48 -9.22 11.24 -6.45
C MET A 48 -7.78 11.73 -6.65
N PRO A 49 -7.56 13.04 -6.89
CA PRO A 49 -6.21 13.61 -6.91
C PRO A 49 -5.43 13.21 -5.65
N VAL A 50 -4.14 12.89 -5.81
CA VAL A 50 -3.29 12.50 -4.68
C VAL A 50 -3.32 13.59 -3.61
N GLY A 51 -3.50 13.19 -2.36
CA GLY A 51 -3.60 14.12 -1.22
C GLY A 51 -4.96 14.77 -1.03
N SER A 52 -6.02 14.30 -1.71
CA SER A 52 -7.40 14.76 -1.47
C SER A 52 -7.88 14.49 -0.04
N TYR A 53 -7.21 13.59 0.68
CA TYR A 53 -7.51 13.21 2.06
C TYR A 53 -6.33 13.56 2.99
N PRO A 54 -6.10 14.85 3.29
CA PRO A 54 -4.92 15.29 4.03
C PRO A 54 -4.89 14.80 5.48
N SER A 55 -6.06 14.57 6.09
CA SER A 55 -6.19 13.94 7.40
C SER A 55 -5.85 12.45 7.38
N GLY A 56 -5.70 11.83 6.21
CA GLY A 56 -5.32 10.42 6.04
C GLY A 56 -3.82 10.18 5.86
N VAL A 57 -3.00 11.23 5.95
CA VAL A 57 -1.53 11.13 5.74
C VAL A 57 -0.88 10.21 6.78
N SER A 58 0.09 9.41 6.34
CA SER A 58 0.85 8.53 7.23
C SER A 58 1.79 9.30 8.16
N PRO A 59 2.34 8.67 9.22
CA PRO A 59 3.33 9.30 10.12
C PRO A 59 4.62 9.74 9.41
N HIS A 60 4.87 9.19 8.21
CA HIS A 60 6.02 9.52 7.38
C HIS A 60 5.67 10.47 6.21
N GLY A 61 4.48 11.06 6.21
CA GLY A 61 4.08 12.05 5.20
C GLY A 61 3.58 11.43 3.89
N CYS A 62 3.31 10.12 3.84
CA CYS A 62 2.82 9.46 2.64
C CYS A 62 1.29 9.58 2.57
N TYR A 63 0.79 10.21 1.51
CA TYR A 63 -0.64 10.33 1.23
C TYR A 63 -1.21 9.05 0.61
N ASP A 64 -2.50 8.86 0.83
CA ASP A 64 -3.32 7.81 0.20
C ASP A 64 -2.74 6.40 0.41
N MET A 65 -2.13 6.15 1.56
CA MET A 65 -1.72 4.80 1.99
C MET A 65 -2.92 3.93 2.40
N ALA A 66 -4.11 4.53 2.49
CA ALA A 66 -5.38 3.86 2.75
C ALA A 66 -6.40 4.34 1.70
N GLY A 67 -6.81 3.45 0.80
CA GLY A 67 -7.74 3.74 -0.29
C GLY A 67 -7.09 4.41 -1.50
N ASN A 68 -7.93 5.09 -2.29
CA ASN A 68 -7.65 5.62 -3.61
C ASN A 68 -7.26 4.53 -4.62
N ALA A 69 -6.01 4.07 -4.63
CA ALA A 69 -5.56 2.99 -5.47
C ALA A 69 -4.73 2.00 -4.64
N TYR A 70 -4.82 0.73 -4.99
CA TYR A 70 -3.84 -0.23 -4.51
C TYR A 70 -2.47 0.11 -5.10
N ASP A 71 -1.41 0.01 -4.32
CA ASP A 71 -0.04 0.20 -4.83
C ASP A 71 0.61 -1.15 -5.12
N TRP A 72 1.16 -1.32 -6.32
CA TRP A 72 2.05 -2.45 -6.62
C TRP A 72 3.32 -2.40 -5.77
N CYS A 73 3.70 -3.56 -5.21
CA CYS A 73 4.97 -3.76 -4.54
C CYS A 73 5.89 -4.65 -5.38
N PHE A 74 7.20 -4.58 -5.11
CA PHE A 74 8.22 -5.40 -5.76
C PHE A 74 8.00 -6.90 -5.51
N ASP A 75 7.49 -7.28 -4.34
CA ASP A 75 7.43 -8.65 -3.84
C ASP A 75 6.50 -9.55 -4.65
N TRP A 76 6.93 -10.80 -4.84
CA TRP A 76 5.99 -11.88 -5.19
C TRP A 76 5.19 -12.31 -3.97
N PHE A 77 3.88 -12.47 -4.17
CA PHE A 77 2.99 -12.90 -3.10
C PHE A 77 3.17 -14.38 -2.80
N HIS A 78 3.45 -14.67 -1.53
CA HIS A 78 3.39 -16.00 -0.96
C HIS A 78 2.62 -15.96 0.38
N MET A 79 1.77 -16.96 0.62
CA MET A 79 0.94 -17.01 1.83
C MET A 79 1.77 -17.17 3.11
N GLU A 80 2.92 -17.86 3.01
CA GLU A 80 3.82 -18.10 4.15
C GLU A 80 5.00 -17.14 4.19
N ALA A 81 5.03 -16.08 3.36
CA ALA A 81 6.18 -15.18 3.26
C ALA A 81 6.68 -14.73 4.65
N TYR A 82 5.79 -14.29 5.52
CA TYR A 82 6.15 -13.78 6.86
C TYR A 82 6.75 -14.83 7.81
N LYS A 83 6.58 -16.13 7.56
CA LYS A 83 7.22 -17.18 8.37
C LYS A 83 8.71 -17.32 8.10
N TYR A 84 9.15 -16.96 6.89
CA TYR A 84 10.51 -17.19 6.41
C TYR A 84 11.23 -15.92 5.95
N SER A 85 10.55 -14.76 6.01
CA SER A 85 11.14 -13.47 5.69
C SER A 85 12.29 -13.12 6.65
N SER A 86 13.35 -12.55 6.09
CA SER A 86 14.42 -11.90 6.88
C SER A 86 13.84 -10.79 7.75
N ALA A 87 14.42 -10.59 8.94
CA ALA A 87 14.13 -9.43 9.77
C ALA A 87 14.68 -8.12 9.16
N GLU A 88 15.75 -8.23 8.38
CA GLU A 88 16.41 -7.10 7.70
C GLU A 88 16.03 -7.10 6.21
N ASN A 89 15.38 -6.02 5.77
CA ASN A 89 15.00 -5.73 4.38
C ASN A 89 14.40 -6.93 3.62
N PRO A 90 13.26 -7.50 4.07
CA PRO A 90 12.63 -8.60 3.36
C PRO A 90 12.11 -8.16 1.99
N LEU A 91 12.39 -8.98 0.98
CA LEU A 91 11.96 -8.76 -0.42
C LEU A 91 10.89 -9.77 -0.89
N GLY A 92 10.29 -10.48 0.07
CA GLY A 92 9.27 -11.49 -0.21
C GLY A 92 9.83 -12.73 -0.90
N ALA A 93 8.97 -13.44 -1.63
CA ALA A 93 9.40 -14.60 -2.41
C ALA A 93 10.17 -14.17 -3.68
N SER A 94 11.15 -14.97 -4.09
CA SER A 94 11.94 -14.72 -5.30
C SER A 94 11.14 -14.89 -6.60
N GLU A 95 10.09 -15.71 -6.57
CA GLU A 95 9.21 -15.99 -7.70
C GLU A 95 7.75 -16.19 -7.26
N GLY A 96 6.83 -16.08 -8.22
CA GLY A 96 5.42 -16.34 -7.98
C GLY A 96 4.55 -16.01 -9.17
N ARG A 97 3.24 -16.27 -9.01
CA ARG A 97 2.23 -15.98 -10.05
C ARG A 97 1.63 -14.58 -9.92
N ARG A 98 1.62 -14.02 -8.69
CA ARG A 98 0.97 -12.74 -8.37
C ARG A 98 1.94 -11.85 -7.59
N LYS A 99 1.96 -10.56 -7.92
CA LYS A 99 2.69 -9.55 -7.14
C LYS A 99 1.81 -9.03 -6.00
N VAL A 100 2.46 -8.61 -4.92
CA VAL A 100 1.77 -7.98 -3.78
C VAL A 100 1.20 -6.63 -4.20
N ILE A 101 -0.02 -6.33 -3.73
CA ILE A 101 -0.61 -4.99 -3.77
C ILE A 101 -1.09 -4.59 -2.37
N ARG A 102 -0.98 -3.30 -2.05
CA ARG A 102 -1.21 -2.76 -0.69
C ARG A 102 -2.13 -1.54 -0.69
N GLY A 103 -2.74 -1.25 0.45
CA GLY A 103 -3.44 0.02 0.71
C GLY A 103 -4.95 0.07 0.43
N GLY A 104 -5.52 -0.88 -0.31
CA GLY A 104 -6.94 -0.79 -0.68
C GLY A 104 -7.16 0.15 -1.87
N SER A 105 -8.40 0.34 -2.29
CA SER A 105 -8.73 1.26 -3.40
C SER A 105 -10.13 1.84 -3.24
N TRP A 106 -10.49 2.76 -4.13
CA TRP A 106 -11.81 3.39 -4.17
C TRP A 106 -13.00 2.43 -4.36
N ILE A 107 -12.76 1.19 -4.82
CA ILE A 107 -13.78 0.13 -4.92
C ILE A 107 -13.81 -0.83 -3.72
N ALA A 108 -12.81 -0.77 -2.83
CA ALA A 108 -12.68 -1.72 -1.73
C ALA A 108 -13.39 -1.23 -0.47
N ARG A 109 -13.85 -2.18 0.37
CA ARG A 109 -14.37 -1.89 1.72
C ARG A 109 -13.23 -1.43 2.62
N GLY A 110 -13.23 -0.17 3.01
CA GLY A 110 -12.11 0.51 3.65
C GLY A 110 -11.70 -0.08 5.00
N GLU A 111 -12.66 -0.39 5.86
CA GLU A 111 -12.41 -0.91 7.22
C GLU A 111 -11.57 -2.21 7.23
N PHE A 112 -11.56 -2.98 6.14
CA PHE A 112 -10.74 -4.18 6.00
C PHE A 112 -9.59 -3.97 5.01
N ALA A 113 -9.90 -3.45 3.83
CA ALA A 113 -8.93 -3.40 2.74
C ALA A 113 -7.88 -2.30 2.89
N ALA A 114 -8.22 -1.22 3.61
CA ALA A 114 -7.36 -0.04 3.77
C ALA A 114 -6.50 -0.07 5.04
N ARG A 115 -6.49 -1.19 5.77
CA ARG A 115 -5.56 -1.38 6.90
C ARG A 115 -4.14 -1.42 6.40
N CYS A 116 -3.22 -0.81 7.16
CA CYS A 116 -1.80 -0.77 6.85
C CYS A 116 -1.20 -2.15 6.68
N ALA A 117 -1.68 -3.16 7.42
CA ALA A 117 -1.20 -4.55 7.37
C ALA A 117 -1.90 -5.42 6.33
N ASN A 118 -3.00 -4.94 5.72
CA ASN A 118 -3.74 -5.74 4.76
C ASN A 118 -2.92 -5.97 3.48
N ARG A 119 -2.87 -7.23 3.06
CA ARG A 119 -2.20 -7.68 1.83
C ARG A 119 -3.20 -8.28 0.86
N ALA A 120 -3.12 -7.83 -0.38
CA ALA A 120 -3.75 -8.48 -1.51
C ALA A 120 -2.69 -8.79 -2.58
N ALA A 121 -3.09 -9.49 -3.64
CA ALA A 121 -2.18 -9.84 -4.71
C ALA A 121 -2.91 -9.99 -6.04
N TYR A 122 -2.23 -9.62 -7.12
CA TYR A 122 -2.80 -9.70 -8.45
C TYR A 122 -1.74 -10.13 -9.48
N GLU A 123 -2.19 -10.69 -10.60
CA GLU A 123 -1.28 -11.09 -11.67
C GLU A 123 -0.74 -9.83 -12.38
N PRO A 124 0.58 -9.71 -12.59
CA PRO A 124 1.19 -8.48 -13.13
C PRO A 124 0.93 -8.26 -14.63
N ILE A 125 0.26 -9.20 -15.30
CA ILE A 125 -0.06 -9.13 -16.74
C ILE A 125 -1.35 -8.33 -17.04
N ARG A 126 -2.03 -7.80 -16.02
CA ARG A 126 -3.32 -7.08 -16.17
C ARG A 126 -3.22 -5.67 -15.60
N GLY A 127 -3.57 -4.68 -16.41
CA GLY A 127 -3.86 -3.34 -15.93
C GLY A 127 -5.21 -3.29 -15.24
N LEU A 128 -5.25 -2.80 -14.00
CA LEU A 128 -6.48 -2.59 -13.24
C LEU A 128 -6.63 -1.11 -12.91
N HIS A 129 -7.81 -0.55 -13.18
CA HIS A 129 -8.11 0.88 -12.91
C HIS A 129 -8.12 1.24 -11.41
N SER A 130 -8.04 0.24 -10.53
CA SER A 130 -7.99 0.38 -9.07
C SER A 130 -6.59 0.10 -8.50
N VAL A 131 -5.58 -0.15 -9.35
CA VAL A 131 -4.20 -0.42 -8.95
C VAL A 131 -3.27 0.55 -9.66
N GLY A 132 -2.51 1.31 -8.88
CA GLY A 132 -1.53 2.29 -9.35
C GLY A 132 -0.11 1.88 -8.98
N ILE A 133 0.79 2.86 -9.01
CA ILE A 133 2.18 2.71 -8.64
C ILE A 133 2.57 3.82 -7.66
N ARG A 134 3.47 3.45 -6.75
CA ARG A 134 4.25 4.37 -5.94
C ARG A 134 5.71 4.00 -6.11
N ILE A 135 6.57 5.02 -6.12
CA ILE A 135 8.01 4.83 -6.27
C ILE A 135 8.71 4.91 -4.92
N ALA A 136 9.75 4.11 -4.78
CA ALA A 136 10.74 4.16 -3.73
C ALA A 136 12.11 4.47 -4.37
N VAL A 137 13.00 5.03 -3.55
CA VAL A 137 14.39 5.32 -3.92
C VAL A 137 15.29 4.78 -2.81
N ASP A 138 16.41 4.20 -3.22
CA ASP A 138 17.46 3.82 -2.29
C ASP A 138 18.24 5.07 -1.86
N MET A 139 18.66 5.12 -0.59
CA MET A 139 19.43 6.22 0.01
C MET A 139 20.83 5.75 0.38
#